data_AF-A0AAW1UHQ6-F1
#
_entry.id   AF-A0AAW1UHQ6-F1
#
_cell.length_a   1.000
_cell.length_b   1.000
_cell.length_c   1.000
_cell.angle_alpha   90.00
_cell.angle_beta   90.00
_cell.angle_gamma   90.00
#
_symmetry.space_group_name_H-M   'P 1'
#
loop_
_entity.id
_entity.type
_entity.pdbx_description
1 polymer ?
#
loop_
_entity_poly.entity_id
_entity_poly.type
_entity_poly.pdbx_seq_one_letter_code
_entity_poly.pdbx_strand_id
1 'polypeptide(L)'
;MNIAKEVIGYKTREHKQSWMTDKILSLMDERRNFKTQRNQENYRKIQKQIRTKIRIAKNEWLKHKCEVIERLQTLNDDFNLHKKLKEAAGIYRKRNFATITNEYNEIASDISTRKTIWENYITNLFSDERTLGQDTEDDLAGPSITNS
;
A
#
# COMPACT_ATOMS: atom_id res chain seq x y z
N MET A 1 -28.60 25.53 -17.77
CA MET A 1 -27.30 24.88 -17.43
C MET A 1 -27.28 24.62 -15.93
N ASN A 2 -26.68 23.51 -15.47
CA ASN A 2 -26.96 22.93 -14.16
C ASN A 2 -25.86 23.30 -13.15
N ILE A 3 -26.07 24.39 -12.40
CA ILE A 3 -25.12 25.06 -11.49
C ILE A 3 -24.52 24.11 -10.42
N ALA A 4 -25.28 23.10 -9.98
CA ALA A 4 -24.82 22.10 -9.04
C ALA A 4 -23.62 21.26 -9.55
N LYS A 5 -23.41 21.19 -10.88
CA LYS A 5 -22.34 20.41 -11.50
C LYS A 5 -20.98 21.11 -11.48
N GLU A 6 -20.98 22.44 -11.39
CA GLU A 6 -19.78 23.27 -11.48
C GLU A 6 -19.08 23.40 -10.13
N VAL A 7 -19.85 23.33 -9.03
CA VAL A 7 -19.34 23.52 -7.65
C VAL A 7 -18.78 22.24 -7.03
N ILE A 8 -19.32 21.06 -7.38
CA ILE A 8 -18.99 19.78 -6.71
C ILE A 8 -17.90 19.00 -7.46
N GLY A 9 -17.64 19.34 -8.73
CA GLY A 9 -16.76 18.58 -9.62
C GLY A 9 -17.34 17.21 -10.01
N TYR A 10 -16.81 16.61 -11.08
CA TYR A 10 -17.19 15.25 -11.47
C TYR A 10 -16.50 14.26 -10.54
N LYS A 11 -17.26 13.34 -9.92
CA LYS A 11 -16.67 12.17 -9.27
C LYS A 11 -15.89 11.41 -10.34
N THR A 12 -14.56 11.40 -10.23
CA THR A 12 -13.70 10.67 -11.16
C THR A 12 -14.08 9.20 -11.14
N ARG A 13 -14.14 8.58 -12.32
CA ARG A 13 -14.41 7.15 -12.44
C ARG A 13 -13.20 6.41 -11.90
N GLU A 14 -13.25 6.00 -10.64
CA GLU A 14 -12.18 5.21 -10.05
C GLU A 14 -12.16 3.80 -10.68
N HIS A 15 -11.03 3.47 -11.31
CA HIS A 15 -10.77 2.12 -11.78
C HIS A 15 -10.51 1.22 -10.58
N LYS A 16 -11.48 0.37 -10.23
CA LYS A 16 -11.31 -0.63 -9.15
C LYS A 16 -10.17 -1.62 -9.41
N GLN A 17 -9.76 -1.77 -10.67
CA GLN A 17 -8.75 -2.72 -11.10
C GLN A 17 -7.78 -2.03 -12.06
N SER A 18 -6.48 -2.23 -11.87
CA SER A 18 -5.45 -1.54 -12.65
C SER A 18 -5.41 -1.93 -14.14
N TRP A 19 -6.04 -3.04 -14.54
CA TRP A 19 -6.17 -3.46 -15.94
C TRP A 19 -7.44 -2.89 -16.61
N MET A 20 -8.28 -2.16 -15.90
CA MET A 20 -9.58 -1.72 -16.39
C MET A 20 -9.45 -0.41 -17.18
N THR A 21 -9.81 -0.43 -18.46
CA THR A 21 -9.76 0.75 -19.33
C THR A 21 -11.10 1.47 -19.42
N ASP A 22 -11.08 2.77 -19.74
CA ASP A 22 -12.30 3.59 -19.94
C ASP A 22 -13.24 3.01 -20.99
N LYS A 23 -12.67 2.39 -22.03
CA LYS A 23 -13.46 1.73 -23.07
C LYS A 23 -14.28 0.57 -22.52
N ILE A 24 -13.72 -0.23 -21.60
CA ILE A 24 -14.44 -1.34 -20.95
C ILE A 24 -15.56 -0.77 -20.07
N LEU A 25 -15.30 0.32 -19.33
CA LEU A 25 -16.31 0.97 -18.51
C LEU A 25 -17.48 1.51 -19.36
N SER A 26 -17.19 2.17 -20.47
CA SER A 26 -18.21 2.64 -21.43
C SER A 26 -19.06 1.48 -21.95
N LEU A 27 -18.44 0.35 -22.34
CA LEU A 27 -19.16 -0.83 -22.80
C LEU A 27 -20.03 -1.44 -21.69
N MET A 28 -19.57 -1.41 -20.43
CA MET A 28 -20.38 -1.86 -19.29
C MET A 28 -21.61 -0.98 -19.05
N ASP A 29 -21.50 0.33 -19.27
CA ASP A 29 -22.63 1.26 -19.21
C ASP A 29 -23.61 1.01 -20.36
N GLU A 30 -23.12 0.82 -21.58
CA GLU A 30 -23.95 0.43 -22.72
C GLU A 30 -24.68 -0.89 -22.45
N ARG A 31 -24.00 -1.90 -21.90
CA ARG A 31 -24.63 -3.16 -21.49
C ARG A 31 -25.78 -2.93 -20.50
N ARG A 32 -25.62 -1.99 -19.56
CA ARG A 32 -26.65 -1.63 -18.59
C ARG A 32 -27.88 -1.06 -19.31
N ASN A 33 -27.68 -0.22 -20.32
CA ASN A 33 -28.76 0.35 -21.12
C ASN A 33 -29.53 -0.72 -21.91
N PHE A 34 -28.83 -1.67 -22.55
CA PHE A 34 -29.49 -2.77 -23.27
C PHE A 34 -30.30 -3.70 -22.37
N LYS A 35 -29.90 -3.86 -21.10
CA LYS A 35 -30.70 -4.59 -20.10
C LYS A 35 -32.01 -3.87 -19.81
N THR A 36 -31.99 -2.55 -19.65
CA THR A 36 -33.19 -1.73 -19.42
C THR A 36 -34.14 -1.77 -20.62
N GLN A 37 -33.59 -1.76 -21.84
CA GLN A 37 -34.35 -1.80 -23.09
C GLN A 37 -34.88 -3.20 -23.45
N ARG A 38 -34.64 -4.23 -22.62
CA ARG A 38 -34.97 -5.66 -22.90
C ARG A 38 -34.47 -6.18 -24.25
N ASN A 39 -33.42 -5.57 -24.81
CA ASN A 39 -32.83 -5.99 -26.08
C ASN A 39 -31.79 -7.10 -25.85
N GLN A 40 -32.25 -8.34 -25.92
CA GLN A 40 -31.45 -9.51 -25.56
C GLN A 40 -30.32 -9.80 -26.56
N GLU A 41 -30.52 -9.50 -27.85
CA GLU A 41 -29.51 -9.75 -28.88
C GLU A 41 -28.31 -8.81 -28.72
N ASN A 42 -28.57 -7.51 -28.59
CA ASN A 42 -27.52 -6.51 -28.39
C ASN A 42 -26.83 -6.68 -27.04
N TYR A 43 -27.57 -7.09 -26.00
CA TYR A 43 -26.98 -7.45 -24.72
C TYR A 43 -25.95 -8.59 -24.86
N ARG A 44 -26.29 -9.66 -25.59
CA ARG A 44 -25.37 -10.79 -25.83
C ARG A 44 -24.14 -10.37 -26.63
N LYS A 45 -24.33 -9.57 -27.70
CA LYS A 45 -23.22 -9.04 -28.53
C LYS A 45 -22.25 -8.21 -27.69
N ILE A 46 -22.74 -7.25 -26.92
CA ILE A 46 -21.88 -6.42 -26.07
C ILE A 46 -21.25 -7.21 -24.94
N GLN A 47 -21.96 -8.15 -24.33
CA GLN A 47 -21.37 -9.00 -23.31
C GLN A 47 -20.20 -9.83 -23.87
N LYS A 48 -20.27 -10.31 -25.11
CA LYS A 48 -19.15 -10.97 -25.79
C LYS A 48 -17.98 -10.00 -26.01
N GLN A 49 -18.26 -8.80 -26.52
CA GLN A 49 -17.24 -7.77 -26.75
C GLN A 49 -16.53 -7.35 -25.45
N ILE A 50 -17.28 -7.16 -24.36
CA ILE A 50 -16.72 -6.86 -23.04
C ILE A 50 -15.76 -7.95 -22.59
N ARG A 51 -16.14 -9.23 -22.69
CA ARG A 51 -15.25 -10.34 -22.29
C ARG A 51 -13.96 -10.34 -23.11
N THR A 52 -14.06 -10.11 -24.42
CA THR A 52 -12.88 -10.02 -25.29
C THR A 52 -11.99 -8.85 -24.88
N LYS A 53 -12.55 -7.66 -24.68
CA LYS A 53 -11.79 -6.48 -24.25
C LYS A 53 -11.15 -6.66 -22.87
N ILE A 54 -11.85 -7.29 -21.92
CA ILE A 54 -11.29 -7.64 -20.60
C ILE A 54 -10.10 -8.59 -20.76
N ARG A 55 -10.22 -9.62 -21.59
CA ARG A 55 -9.12 -10.58 -21.83
C ARG A 55 -7.90 -9.88 -22.41
N ILE A 56 -8.10 -9.02 -23.42
CA ILE A 56 -7.01 -8.23 -24.03
C ILE A 56 -6.36 -7.33 -23.00
N ALA A 57 -7.15 -6.52 -22.28
CA ALA A 57 -6.62 -5.57 -21.31
C ALA A 57 -5.87 -6.26 -20.15
N LYS A 58 -6.36 -7.42 -19.68
CA LYS A 58 -5.64 -8.23 -18.68
C LYS A 58 -4.32 -8.75 -19.22
N ASN A 59 -4.30 -9.24 -20.46
CA ASN A 59 -3.07 -9.74 -21.10
C ASN A 59 -2.05 -8.61 -21.30
N GLU A 60 -2.48 -7.44 -21.78
CA GLU A 60 -1.62 -6.27 -21.94
C GLU A 60 -1.05 -5.80 -20.60
N TRP A 61 -1.91 -5.72 -19.57
CA TRP A 61 -1.48 -5.35 -18.23
C TRP A 61 -0.46 -6.33 -17.66
N LEU A 62 -0.67 -7.64 -17.82
CA LEU A 62 0.27 -8.66 -17.36
C LEU A 62 1.58 -8.62 -18.17
N LYS A 63 1.50 -8.44 -19.49
CA LYS A 63 2.67 -8.29 -20.36
C LYS A 63 3.54 -7.12 -19.91
N HIS A 64 2.94 -5.95 -19.68
CA HIS A 64 3.66 -4.79 -19.17
C HIS A 64 4.30 -5.06 -17.80
N LYS A 65 3.63 -5.83 -16.92
CA LYS A 65 4.24 -6.25 -15.64
C LYS A 65 5.48 -7.13 -15.85
N CYS A 66 5.44 -8.08 -16.79
CA CYS A 66 6.60 -8.90 -17.14
C CYS A 66 7.74 -8.06 -17.71
N GLU A 67 7.46 -7.16 -18.65
CA GLU A 67 8.45 -6.26 -19.25
C GLU A 67 9.16 -5.40 -18.17
N VAL A 68 8.43 -4.92 -17.16
CA VAL A 68 9.02 -4.18 -16.04
C VAL A 68 9.94 -5.07 -15.19
N ILE A 69 9.56 -6.32 -14.93
CA ILE A 69 10.36 -7.28 -14.17
C ILE A 69 11.65 -7.63 -14.93
N GLU A 70 11.53 -7.93 -16.23
CA GLU A 70 12.68 -8.21 -17.10
C GLU A 70 13.66 -7.02 -17.13
N ARG A 71 13.15 -5.79 -17.22
CA ARG A 71 13.99 -4.58 -17.15
C ARG A 71 14.67 -4.41 -15.80
N LEU A 72 14.00 -4.73 -14.68
CA LEU A 72 14.63 -4.67 -13.36
C LEU A 72 15.74 -5.72 -13.21
N GLN A 73 15.55 -6.89 -13.82
CA GLN A 73 16.56 -7.93 -13.87
C GLN A 73 17.79 -7.48 -14.67
N THR A 74 17.60 -6.81 -15.82
CA THR A 74 18.75 -6.28 -16.60
C THR A 74 19.48 -5.14 -15.89
N LEU A 75 18.79 -4.38 -15.05
CA LEU A 75 19.38 -3.32 -14.22
C LEU A 75 20.00 -3.85 -12.92
N ASN A 76 19.91 -5.16 -12.66
CA ASN A 76 20.41 -5.82 -11.45
C ASN A 76 19.86 -5.22 -10.13
N ASP A 77 18.63 -4.68 -10.19
CA ASP A 77 17.91 -4.12 -9.04
C ASP A 77 17.07 -5.19 -8.36
N ASP A 78 17.76 -6.08 -7.63
CA ASP A 78 17.18 -7.26 -6.99
C ASP A 78 16.07 -6.92 -6.00
N PHE A 79 16.18 -5.77 -5.32
CA PHE A 79 15.19 -5.31 -4.36
C PHE A 79 13.85 -5.00 -5.04
N ASN A 80 13.88 -4.15 -6.07
CA ASN A 80 12.66 -3.79 -6.78
C ASN A 80 12.13 -4.96 -7.62
N LEU A 81 13.02 -5.81 -8.14
CA LEU A 81 12.67 -7.05 -8.83
C LEU A 81 11.81 -7.94 -7.93
N HIS A 82 12.31 -8.28 -6.73
CA HIS A 82 11.59 -9.15 -5.79
C HIS A 82 10.25 -8.55 -5.35
N LYS A 83 10.23 -7.24 -5.10
CA LYS A 83 9.01 -6.50 -4.76
C LYS A 83 7.98 -6.60 -5.88
N LYS A 84 8.37 -6.29 -7.13
CA LYS A 84 7.47 -6.32 -8.29
C LYS A 84 7.01 -7.73 -8.65
N LEU A 85 7.88 -8.73 -8.49
CA LEU A 85 7.54 -10.13 -8.68
C LEU A 85 6.45 -10.58 -7.70
N LYS A 86 6.59 -10.24 -6.41
CA LYS A 86 5.56 -10.53 -5.40
C LYS A 86 4.24 -9.80 -5.69
N GLU A 87 4.29 -8.55 -6.13
CA GLU A 87 3.11 -7.78 -6.54
C GLU A 87 2.39 -8.43 -7.73
N ALA A 88 3.14 -8.86 -8.75
CA ALA A 88 2.59 -9.46 -9.97
C ALA A 88 2.03 -10.87 -9.73
N ALA A 89 2.71 -11.69 -8.91
CA ALA A 89 2.27 -13.04 -8.54
C ALA A 89 1.10 -13.06 -7.55
N GLY A 90 0.69 -11.90 -7.01
CA GLY A 90 -0.36 -11.81 -5.98
C GLY A 90 0.06 -12.40 -4.62
N ILE A 91 1.34 -12.73 -4.45
CA ILE A 91 1.91 -13.23 -3.20
C ILE A 91 2.14 -12.06 -2.22
N TYR A 92 2.24 -10.84 -2.73
CA TYR A 92 2.34 -9.64 -1.91
C TYR A 92 1.09 -9.46 -1.06
N ARG A 93 1.20 -9.83 0.22
CA ARG A 93 0.22 -9.52 1.25
C ARG A 93 0.64 -8.20 1.87
N LYS A 94 -0.26 -7.20 1.88
CA LYS A 94 -0.06 -6.00 2.70
C LYS A 94 0.03 -6.48 4.14
N ARG A 95 1.23 -6.41 4.71
CA ARG A 95 1.44 -6.76 6.11
C ARG A 95 0.70 -5.68 6.90
N ASN A 96 -0.39 -6.07 7.57
CA ASN A 96 -0.94 -5.21 8.61
C ASN A 96 0.13 -5.16 9.69
N PHE A 97 0.82 -4.03 9.80
CA PHE A 97 1.76 -3.85 10.91
C PHE A 97 0.99 -4.05 12.20
N ALA A 98 1.62 -4.78 13.12
CA ALA A 98 1.03 -5.20 14.37
C ALA A 98 0.34 -4.02 15.06
N THR A 99 -0.87 -4.28 15.53
CA THR A 99 -1.65 -3.37 16.33
C THR A 99 -0.80 -2.92 17.51
N ILE A 100 -0.44 -1.65 17.57
CA ILE A 100 0.26 -1.07 18.71
C ILE A 100 -0.73 -1.05 19.88
N THR A 101 -0.37 -1.72 20.97
CA THR A 101 -1.16 -1.75 22.20
C THR A 101 -0.50 -0.90 23.28
N ASN A 102 -1.30 -0.29 24.14
CA ASN A 102 -0.80 0.38 25.35
C ASN A 102 -0.50 -0.66 26.46
N GLU A 103 -0.01 -0.19 27.60
CA GLU A 103 0.30 -1.00 28.78
C GLU A 103 -0.93 -1.76 29.35
N TYR A 104 -2.13 -1.31 29.02
CA TYR A 104 -3.41 -1.95 29.36
C TYR A 104 -3.95 -2.87 28.26
N ASN A 105 -3.12 -3.17 27.26
CA ASN A 105 -3.43 -4.02 26.10
C ASN A 105 -4.56 -3.50 25.19
N GLU A 106 -4.84 -2.20 25.24
CA GLU A 106 -5.83 -1.55 24.38
C GLU A 106 -5.22 -1.15 23.04
N ILE A 107 -6.00 -1.33 21.98
CA ILE A 107 -5.58 -1.15 20.60
C ILE A 107 -5.59 0.34 20.21
N ALA A 108 -4.43 0.85 19.79
CA ALA A 108 -4.30 2.20 19.26
C ALA A 108 -4.82 2.28 17.81
N SER A 109 -6.11 2.58 17.68
CA SER A 109 -6.77 2.71 16.37
C SER A 109 -6.34 3.98 15.63
N ASP A 110 -6.15 5.09 16.33
CA ASP A 110 -5.81 6.38 15.73
C ASP A 110 -4.29 6.63 15.63
N ILE A 111 -3.89 7.55 14.75
CA ILE A 111 -2.50 7.98 14.56
C ILE A 111 -2.02 8.77 15.79
N SER A 112 -2.87 9.61 16.38
CA SER A 112 -2.51 10.38 17.58
C SER A 112 -2.19 9.45 18.75
N THR A 113 -3.07 8.48 19.01
CA THR A 113 -2.89 7.47 20.07
C THR A 113 -1.63 6.65 19.89
N ARG A 114 -1.26 6.34 18.64
CA ARG A 114 -0.02 5.62 18.34
C ARG A 114 1.20 6.46 18.68
N LYS A 115 1.20 7.77 18.37
CA LYS A 115 2.30 8.67 18.71
C LYS A 115 2.53 8.74 20.21
N THR A 116 1.45 8.93 20.99
CA THR A 116 1.56 9.02 22.45
C THR A 116 2.08 7.73 23.07
N ILE A 117 1.67 6.56 22.58
CA ILE A 117 2.22 5.28 23.06
C ILE A 117 3.71 5.16 22.75
N TRP A 118 4.14 5.57 21.55
CA TRP A 118 5.57 5.59 21.20
C TRP A 118 6.36 6.58 22.04
N GLU A 119 5.82 7.78 22.28
CA GLU A 119 6.43 8.80 23.14
C GLU A 119 6.59 8.27 24.56
N ASN A 120 5.52 7.75 25.17
CA ASN A 120 5.58 7.18 26.52
C ASN A 120 6.56 6.01 26.60
N TYR A 121 6.56 5.10 25.62
CA TYR A 121 7.49 3.97 25.58
C TYR A 121 8.95 4.43 25.54
N ILE A 122 9.28 5.40 24.67
CA ILE A 122 10.62 5.95 24.57
C ILE A 122 11.00 6.69 25.85
N THR A 123 10.11 7.52 26.38
CA THR A 123 10.34 8.22 27.64
C THR A 123 10.63 7.23 28.75
N ASN A 124 9.80 6.21 28.95
CA ASN A 124 10.03 5.17 29.98
C ASN A 124 11.33 4.39 29.74
N LEU A 125 11.68 4.09 28.50
CA LEU A 125 12.92 3.35 28.18
C LEU A 125 14.19 4.16 28.49
N PHE A 126 14.12 5.49 28.34
CA PHE A 126 15.23 6.41 28.58
C PHE A 126 15.04 7.29 29.82
N SER A 127 14.09 6.94 30.69
CA SER A 127 13.95 7.52 32.02
C SER A 127 15.13 7.05 32.86
N ASP A 128 16.21 7.81 32.76
CA ASP A 128 17.47 7.50 33.41
C ASP A 128 17.41 7.96 34.87
N GLU A 129 17.12 7.03 35.77
CA GLU A 129 17.18 7.25 37.23
C GLU A 129 18.60 7.19 37.78
N ARG A 130 19.63 7.37 36.95
CA ARG A 130 20.98 7.59 37.47
C ARG A 130 21.01 8.91 38.22
N THR A 131 21.10 8.84 39.54
CA THR A 131 21.37 9.99 40.40
C THR A 131 22.66 10.65 39.92
N LEU A 132 22.53 11.81 39.29
CA LEU A 132 23.63 12.78 39.13
C LEU A 132 24.07 13.18 40.54
N GLY A 133 24.93 12.37 41.16
CA GLY A 133 25.23 12.52 42.57
C GLY A 133 25.88 11.31 43.19
N GLN A 134 27.02 10.90 42.64
CA GLN A 134 28.23 10.63 43.41
C GLN A 134 29.33 10.34 42.40
N ASP A 135 29.92 11.40 41.85
CA ASP A 135 31.34 11.32 41.52
C ASP A 135 32.04 11.09 42.87
N THR A 136 32.23 9.82 43.25
CA THR A 136 33.26 9.51 44.23
C THR A 136 34.57 9.89 43.56
N GLU A 137 35.15 11.01 43.97
CA GLU A 137 36.52 11.44 43.65
C GLU A 137 37.59 10.47 44.18
N ASP A 138 37.30 9.18 44.30
CA ASP A 138 38.27 8.17 44.68
C ASP A 138 38.41 7.17 43.52
N ASP A 139 39.65 7.03 43.05
CA ASP A 139 40.16 6.16 41.99
C ASP A 139 40.13 6.68 40.53
N LEU A 140 40.88 7.77 40.27
CA LEU A 140 41.52 8.03 38.97
C LEU A 140 42.73 7.10 38.68
N ALA A 141 42.90 6.01 39.42
CA ALA A 141 43.94 5.02 39.16
C ALA A 141 43.39 3.92 38.23
N GLY A 142 43.38 4.20 36.93
CA GLY A 142 43.23 3.16 35.92
C GLY A 142 44.32 2.09 36.08
N PRO A 143 44.04 0.79 35.82
CA PRO A 143 45.01 -0.27 36.03
C PRO A 143 46.26 -0.02 35.18
N SER A 144 47.43 -0.02 35.83
CA SER A 144 48.72 0.06 35.16
C SER A 144 48.87 -1.11 34.20
N ILE A 145 48.87 -0.80 32.90
CA ILE A 145 49.25 -1.73 31.85
C ILE A 145 50.74 -2.01 32.02
N THR A 146 51.08 -3.10 32.68
CA THR A 146 52.45 -3.63 32.70
C THR A 146 52.74 -4.24 31.34
N ASN A 147 53.60 -3.58 30.55
CA ASN A 147 54.24 -4.24 29.41
C ASN A 147 55.31 -5.18 29.95
N SER A 148 55.09 -6.49 29.84
CA SER A 148 56.13 -7.52 29.93
C SER A 148 55.76 -8.69 29.04
#